data_AF-A0A0K8S9P0-F1
#
_entry.id   AF-A0A0K8S9P0-F1
#
_cell.length_a   1.000
_cell.length_b   1.000
_cell.length_c   1.000
_cell.angle_alpha   90.00
_cell.angle_beta   90.00
_cell.angle_gamma   90.00
#
_symmetry.space_group_name_H-M   'P 1'
#
loop_
_entity.id
_entity.type
_entity.pdbx_description
1 polymer ?
#
loop_
_entity_poly.entity_id
_entity_poly.type
_entity_poly.pdbx_seq_one_letter_code
_entity_poly.pdbx_strand_id
1 'polypeptide(L)'
;KLHNTEVEVIITETKEKCDHVQFLISEKGGGGRVAPAPIEEDQILSQESKISPKTFCNAFPFHFVFDRELKIRQIGTTIARIIPEANSENRKLTDFLDAVRPHLELNFANILAHIN
;
A
#
# COMPACT_ATOMS: atom_id res chain seq x y z
N LYS A 1 7.38 29.42 -5.74
CA LYS A 1 7.66 28.59 -4.55
C LYS A 1 6.32 28.10 -3.99
N LEU A 2 5.95 26.84 -4.18
CA LEU A 2 4.59 26.34 -3.88
C LEU A 2 4.26 26.31 -2.38
N HIS A 3 5.26 26.14 -1.51
CA HIS A 3 5.07 26.00 -0.05
C HIS A 3 5.78 27.07 0.79
N ASN A 4 6.45 28.04 0.16
CA ASN A 4 7.24 29.10 0.82
C ASN A 4 8.21 28.63 1.93
N THR A 5 8.65 27.37 1.85
CA THR A 5 9.65 26.74 2.74
C THR A 5 10.94 26.53 1.96
N GLU A 6 12.08 26.77 2.60
CA GLU A 6 13.39 26.40 2.06
C GLU A 6 13.70 24.95 2.45
N VAL A 7 14.07 24.13 1.48
CA VAL A 7 14.36 22.70 1.70
C VAL A 7 15.76 22.36 1.19
N GLU A 8 16.42 21.49 1.94
CA GLU A 8 17.62 20.76 1.56
C GLU A 8 17.22 19.40 1.03
N VAL A 9 17.84 18.97 -0.08
CA VAL A 9 17.64 17.64 -0.66
C VAL A 9 19.00 16.97 -0.78
N ILE A 10 19.14 15.79 -0.18
CA ILE A 10 20.37 15.00 -0.15
C ILE A 10 20.08 13.61 -0.70
N ILE A 11 20.95 13.09 -1.56
CA ILE A 11 20.86 11.70 -2.03
C ILE A 11 21.47 10.79 -0.96
N THR A 12 20.68 9.86 -0.42
CA THR A 12 21.14 8.91 0.61
C THR A 12 21.57 7.57 0.02
N GLU A 13 20.87 7.11 -1.02
CA GLU A 13 21.19 5.87 -1.73
C GLU A 13 21.06 6.04 -3.24
N THR A 14 21.96 5.40 -3.98
CA THR A 14 22.00 5.38 -5.44
C THR A 14 21.62 4.00 -5.98
N LYS A 15 21.40 3.92 -7.29
CA LYS A 15 21.04 2.68 -7.99
C LYS A 15 22.09 1.56 -7.91
N GLU A 16 23.27 1.85 -7.39
CA GLU A 16 24.33 0.85 -7.19
C GLU A 16 24.00 -0.10 -6.02
N LYS A 17 23.17 0.33 -5.06
CA LYS A 17 22.83 -0.46 -3.86
C LYS A 17 21.35 -0.86 -3.79
N CYS A 18 20.45 -0.11 -4.42
CA CYS A 18 19.01 -0.35 -4.40
C CYS A 18 18.41 -0.11 -5.80
N ASP A 19 17.19 -0.61 -6.07
CA ASP A 19 16.53 -0.43 -7.39
C ASP A 19 16.06 1.03 -7.63
N HIS A 20 15.98 1.83 -6.57
CA HIS A 20 15.58 3.24 -6.61
C HIS A 20 16.62 4.16 -5.99
N VAL A 21 16.56 5.44 -6.35
CA VAL A 21 17.33 6.50 -5.71
C VAL A 21 16.54 7.02 -4.52
N GLN A 22 17.19 7.13 -3.37
CA GLN A 22 16.57 7.68 -2.16
C GLN A 22 17.02 9.12 -1.96
N PHE A 23 16.05 9.99 -1.70
CA PHE A 23 16.26 11.40 -1.40
C PHE A 23 15.80 11.68 0.02
N LEU A 24 16.69 12.21 0.84
CA LEU A 24 16.35 12.83 2.12
C LEU A 24 16.02 14.31 1.86
N ILE A 25 14.81 14.71 2.22
CA ILE A 25 14.35 16.10 2.13
C ILE A 25 14.24 16.65 3.55
N SER A 26 14.85 17.79 3.83
CA SER A 26 14.87 18.42 5.16
C SER A 26 14.61 19.93 5.03
N GLU A 27 13.91 20.55 5.99
CA GLU A 27 13.64 21.99 5.94
C GLU A 27 14.84 22.80 6.49
N LYS A 28 15.28 23.83 5.75
CA LYS A 28 16.30 24.78 6.23
C LYS A 28 15.62 25.92 6.98
N GLY A 29 15.99 26.10 8.25
CA GLY A 29 15.48 27.18 9.09
C GLY A 29 14.11 26.84 9.69
N GLY A 30 14.12 26.09 10.78
CA GLY A 30 12.95 25.89 11.62
C GLY A 30 12.53 27.21 12.25
N GLY A 31 11.66 27.96 11.59
CA GLY A 31 10.95 29.09 12.18
C GLY A 31 10.00 28.58 13.25
N GLY A 32 10.53 28.14 14.40
CA GLY A 32 9.78 27.82 15.63
C GLY A 32 8.61 26.85 15.49
N ARG A 33 8.46 26.17 14.34
CA ARG A 33 7.46 25.12 14.16
C ARG A 33 7.98 23.91 14.89
N VAL A 34 7.66 23.87 16.18
CA VAL A 34 7.60 22.62 16.94
C VAL A 34 6.84 21.65 16.04
N ALA A 35 7.51 20.57 15.60
CA ALA A 35 6.81 19.48 14.93
C ALA A 35 5.57 19.21 15.77
N PRO A 36 4.34 19.23 15.21
CA PRO A 36 3.16 18.88 16.00
C PRO A 36 3.53 17.59 16.73
N ALA A 37 3.36 17.60 18.06
CA ALA A 37 3.64 16.43 18.88
C ALA A 37 3.09 15.23 18.13
N PRO A 38 3.89 14.17 17.89
CA PRO A 38 3.44 13.04 17.10
C PRO A 38 2.07 12.68 17.65
N ILE A 39 1.06 12.86 16.81
CA ILE A 39 -0.28 12.48 17.17
C ILE A 39 -0.11 10.99 17.39
N GLU A 40 -0.19 10.52 18.62
CA GLU A 40 -0.22 9.08 18.89
C GLU A 40 -1.45 8.60 18.13
N GLU A 41 -1.24 8.03 16.94
CA GLU A 41 -2.30 7.59 16.03
C GLU A 41 -3.25 6.63 16.77
N ASP A 42 -2.68 5.94 17.76
CA ASP A 42 -3.32 5.07 18.74
C ASP A 42 -4.43 5.74 19.58
N GLN A 43 -4.39 7.07 19.77
CA GLN A 43 -5.40 7.81 20.54
C GLN A 43 -6.60 8.26 19.69
N ILE A 44 -6.47 8.31 18.36
CA ILE A 44 -7.55 8.73 17.45
C ILE A 44 -8.29 7.53 16.85
N LEU A 45 -7.59 6.40 16.66
CA LEU A 45 -8.14 5.21 16.07
C LEU A 45 -8.54 4.21 17.16
N SER A 46 -9.81 3.82 17.17
CA SER A 46 -10.23 2.69 18.00
C SER A 46 -9.51 1.43 17.51
N GLN A 47 -8.83 0.75 18.43
CA GLN A 47 -8.16 -0.54 18.19
C GLN A 47 -9.15 -1.67 17.82
N GLU A 48 -10.45 -1.45 18.00
CA GLU A 48 -11.49 -2.40 17.63
C GLU A 48 -11.91 -2.20 16.18
N SER A 49 -12.04 -3.30 15.45
CA SER A 49 -12.63 -3.26 14.11
C SER A 49 -14.07 -2.74 14.16
N LYS A 50 -14.31 -1.61 13.49
CA LYS A 50 -15.65 -0.99 13.39
C LYS A 50 -16.52 -1.59 12.29
N ILE A 51 -15.93 -2.38 11.40
CA ILE A 51 -16.63 -2.97 10.25
C ILE A 51 -16.24 -4.44 10.14
N SER A 52 -17.23 -5.33 10.07
CA SER A 52 -16.96 -6.74 9.86
C SER A 52 -16.44 -7.00 8.45
N PRO A 53 -15.57 -8.02 8.25
CA PRO A 53 -15.07 -8.39 6.93
C PRO A 53 -16.18 -8.63 5.90
N LYS A 54 -17.32 -9.22 6.34
CA LYS A 54 -18.50 -9.43 5.50
C LYS A 54 -19.10 -8.12 4.99
N THR A 55 -19.20 -7.11 5.86
CA THR A 55 -19.71 -5.78 5.48
C THR A 55 -18.77 -5.11 4.47
N PHE A 56 -17.45 -5.22 4.70
CA PHE A 56 -16.43 -4.73 3.76
C PHE A 56 -16.54 -5.41 2.38
N CYS A 57 -16.71 -6.74 2.34
CA CYS A 57 -16.89 -7.47 1.07
C CYS A 57 -18.15 -7.08 0.29
N ASN A 58 -19.21 -6.68 1.01
CA ASN A 58 -20.43 -6.18 0.39
C ASN A 58 -20.24 -4.75 -0.15
N ALA A 59 -19.55 -3.89 0.61
CA ALA A 59 -19.30 -2.50 0.22
C ALA A 59 -18.33 -2.38 -0.96
N PHE A 60 -17.31 -3.25 -1.01
CA PHE A 60 -16.31 -3.30 -2.07
C PHE A 60 -16.43 -4.62 -2.84
N PRO A 61 -17.35 -4.72 -3.83
CA PRO A 61 -17.64 -5.99 -4.49
C PRO A 61 -16.49 -6.51 -5.39
N PHE A 62 -15.55 -5.63 -5.77
CA PHE A 62 -14.40 -5.92 -6.62
C PHE A 62 -13.08 -5.63 -5.88
N HIS A 63 -12.68 -6.53 -4.98
CA HIS A 63 -11.38 -6.45 -4.31
C HIS A 63 -10.79 -7.84 -4.08
N PHE A 64 -9.48 -7.86 -3.88
CA PHE A 64 -8.72 -9.01 -3.41
C PHE A 64 -7.85 -8.56 -2.24
N VAL A 65 -7.78 -9.37 -1.20
CA VAL A 65 -6.74 -9.29 -0.16
C VAL A 65 -5.93 -10.56 -0.25
N PHE A 66 -4.62 -10.42 -0.26
CA PHE A 66 -3.68 -11.53 -0.39
C PHE A 66 -2.44 -11.30 0.48
N ASP A 67 -1.71 -12.37 0.76
CA ASP A 67 -0.49 -12.30 1.56
C ASP A 67 0.79 -12.11 0.71
N ARG A 68 1.95 -12.20 1.36
CA ARG A 68 3.27 -12.04 0.72
C ARG A 68 3.58 -13.10 -0.36
N GLU A 69 2.90 -14.23 -0.33
CA GLU A 69 3.02 -15.31 -1.32
C GLU A 69 1.95 -15.20 -2.43
N LEU A 70 1.21 -14.08 -2.46
CA LEU A 70 0.05 -13.81 -3.31
C LEU A 70 -1.12 -14.77 -3.09
N LYS A 71 -1.16 -15.50 -1.96
CA LYS A 71 -2.30 -16.36 -1.64
C LYS A 71 -3.48 -15.50 -1.26
N ILE A 72 -4.61 -15.73 -1.91
CA ILE A 72 -5.85 -15.00 -1.69
C ILE A 72 -6.39 -15.33 -0.29
N ARG A 73 -6.69 -14.28 0.49
CA ARG A 73 -7.21 -14.34 1.87
C ARG A 73 -8.64 -13.82 1.98
N GLN A 74 -9.02 -12.87 1.13
CA GLN A 74 -10.36 -12.30 1.08
C GLN A 74 -10.66 -11.82 -0.34
N ILE A 75 -11.92 -11.92 -0.75
CA ILE A 75 -12.41 -11.40 -2.02
C ILE A 75 -13.76 -10.68 -1.86
N GLY A 76 -14.03 -9.75 -2.76
CA GLY A 76 -15.32 -9.07 -2.85
C GLY A 76 -16.44 -10.00 -3.30
N THR A 77 -17.69 -9.67 -2.91
CA THR A 77 -18.84 -10.54 -3.20
C THR A 77 -19.08 -10.78 -4.68
N THR A 78 -18.77 -9.80 -5.54
CA THR A 78 -18.93 -10.00 -6.98
C THR A 78 -17.83 -10.88 -7.54
N ILE A 79 -16.57 -10.68 -7.15
CA ILE A 79 -15.45 -11.57 -7.50
C ILE A 79 -15.75 -13.01 -7.09
N ALA A 80 -16.23 -13.23 -5.86
CA ALA A 80 -16.60 -14.57 -5.37
C ALA A 80 -17.68 -15.25 -6.22
N ARG A 81 -18.58 -14.46 -6.82
CA ARG A 81 -19.64 -14.96 -7.69
C ARG A 81 -19.15 -15.24 -9.12
N ILE A 82 -18.24 -14.43 -9.64
CA ILE A 82 -17.76 -14.57 -11.03
C ILE A 82 -16.56 -15.52 -11.16
N ILE A 83 -15.74 -15.66 -10.11
CA ILE A 83 -14.57 -16.54 -10.02
C ILE A 83 -14.67 -17.33 -8.71
N PRO A 84 -15.62 -18.28 -8.59
CA PRO A 84 -15.85 -19.02 -7.34
C PRO A 84 -14.63 -19.85 -6.92
N GLU A 85 -13.82 -20.28 -7.87
CA GLU A 85 -12.58 -21.02 -7.63
C GLU A 85 -11.55 -20.21 -6.82
N ALA A 86 -11.55 -18.87 -6.96
CA ALA A 86 -10.65 -17.98 -6.21
C ALA A 86 -10.96 -17.93 -4.71
N ASN A 87 -12.14 -18.41 -4.30
CA ASN A 87 -12.51 -18.54 -2.89
C ASN A 87 -12.01 -19.85 -2.26
N SER A 88 -11.38 -20.73 -3.05
CA SER A 88 -10.81 -21.98 -2.55
C SER A 88 -9.51 -21.72 -1.81
N GLU A 89 -9.15 -22.62 -0.87
CA GLU A 89 -7.89 -22.53 -0.16
C GLU A 89 -6.67 -22.63 -1.11
N ASN A 90 -5.57 -21.99 -0.71
CA ASN A 90 -4.27 -22.04 -1.39
C ASN A 90 -4.23 -21.55 -2.84
N ARG A 91 -5.22 -20.76 -3.27
CA ARG A 91 -5.20 -20.10 -4.58
C ARG A 91 -4.39 -18.82 -4.57
N LYS A 92 -3.66 -18.58 -5.66
CA LYS A 92 -2.87 -17.36 -5.83
C LYS A 92 -3.59 -16.37 -6.74
N LEU A 93 -3.28 -15.09 -6.56
CA LEU A 93 -3.77 -14.02 -7.42
C LEU A 93 -3.43 -14.27 -8.90
N THR A 94 -2.22 -14.76 -9.15
CA THR A 94 -1.67 -15.08 -10.47
C THR A 94 -2.37 -16.26 -11.16
N ASP A 95 -3.19 -17.04 -10.45
CA ASP A 95 -3.97 -18.11 -11.07
C ASP A 95 -5.14 -17.57 -11.90
N PHE A 96 -5.55 -16.31 -11.64
CA PHE A 96 -6.76 -15.71 -12.23
C PHE A 96 -6.53 -14.35 -12.89
N LEU A 97 -5.46 -13.64 -12.51
CA LEU A 97 -5.20 -12.27 -12.95
C LEU A 97 -3.77 -12.11 -13.45
N ASP A 98 -3.65 -11.32 -14.52
CA ASP A 98 -2.38 -10.80 -15.01
C ASP A 98 -2.32 -9.29 -14.86
N ALA A 99 -1.15 -8.77 -14.48
CA ALA A 99 -0.91 -7.33 -14.41
C ALA A 99 -0.70 -6.76 -15.81
N VAL A 100 -1.65 -5.95 -16.29
CA VAL A 100 -1.49 -5.23 -17.56
C VAL A 100 -0.62 -3.99 -17.38
N ARG A 101 -0.70 -3.33 -16.22
CA ARG A 101 0.03 -2.11 -15.88
C ARG A 101 0.40 -2.05 -14.39
N PRO A 102 1.55 -1.44 -14.05
CA PRO A 102 2.70 -1.20 -14.94
C PRO A 102 3.24 -2.52 -15.52
N HIS A 103 4.06 -2.45 -16.58
CA HIS A 103 4.61 -3.64 -17.22
C HIS A 103 5.71 -4.28 -16.35
N LEU A 104 5.29 -5.02 -15.34
CA LEU A 104 6.13 -5.73 -14.40
C LEU A 104 5.54 -7.10 -14.08
N GLU A 105 6.39 -8.02 -13.60
CA GLU A 105 5.90 -9.30 -13.11
C GLU A 105 5.04 -9.11 -11.86
N LEU A 106 3.87 -9.73 -11.84
CA LEU A 106 2.96 -9.69 -10.69
C LEU A 106 3.55 -10.50 -9.52
N ASN A 107 4.37 -9.85 -8.72
CA ASN A 107 4.92 -10.37 -7.48
C ASN A 107 4.84 -9.32 -6.35
N PHE A 108 4.94 -9.78 -5.11
CA PHE A 108 4.73 -8.91 -3.94
C PHE A 108 5.74 -7.75 -3.87
N ALA A 109 7.01 -7.99 -4.21
CA ALA A 109 8.06 -6.98 -4.17
C ALA A 109 7.80 -5.85 -5.19
N ASN A 110 7.43 -6.23 -6.41
CA ASN A 110 7.14 -5.27 -7.48
C ASN A 110 5.89 -4.43 -7.20
N ILE A 111 4.85 -5.03 -6.62
CA ILE A 111 3.66 -4.30 -6.15
C ILE A 111 4.07 -3.23 -5.11
N LEU A 112 4.87 -3.62 -4.12
CA LEU A 112 5.31 -2.71 -3.07
C LEU A 112 6.20 -1.57 -3.60
N ALA A 113 7.06 -1.86 -4.57
CA ALA A 113 7.92 -0.88 -5.21
C ALA A 113 7.13 0.17 -6.03
N HIS A 114 5.89 -0.13 -6.42
CA HIS A 114 5.04 0.71 -7.29
C HIS A 114 3.66 0.97 -6.66
N ILE A 115 3.63 1.25 -5.35
CA ILE A 115 2.36 1.42 -4.61
C ILE A 115 1.61 2.72 -4.95
N ASN A 116 2.31 3.74 -5.45
CA ASN A 116 1.77 5.06 -5.84
C ASN A 116 1.93 5.28 -7.35
#